data_AF-A0A944GGM1-F1
#
_entry.id   AF-A0A944GGM1-F1
#
_cell.length_a   1.000
_cell.length_b   1.000
_cell.length_c   1.000
_cell.angle_alpha   90.00
_cell.angle_beta   90.00
_cell.angle_gamma   90.00
#
_symmetry.space_group_name_H-M   'P 1'
#
loop_
_entity.id
_entity.type
_entity.pdbx_description
1 polymer ?
#
loop_
_entity_poly.entity_id
_entity_poly.type
_entity_poly.pdbx_seq_one_letter_code
_entity_poly.pdbx_strand_id
1 'polypeptide(L)'
;MRKEYKNAVEPKRKIKQAIYDLIKEKQTIKSITITEIVEKAGINRGTFYNHYKSIPEVLNDIEKDLITSFSKRFDKTYEILSFEEKTKVFFRSLTLYIKENETELSFLLKAIPQLLFNDMQTTVLGPYQSILLQALKEQLPPEENREAN
;
A
#
# COMPACT_ATOMS: atom_id res chain seq x y z
N MET A 1 -31.40 -2.10 -3.92
CA MET A 1 -30.05 -1.51 -3.78
C MET A 1 -28.98 -2.23 -4.62
N ARG A 2 -29.00 -2.18 -5.97
CA ARG A 2 -27.97 -2.85 -6.83
C ARG A 2 -27.48 -2.07 -8.07
N LYS A 3 -28.07 -0.92 -8.41
CA LYS A 3 -27.69 -0.14 -9.61
C LYS A 3 -26.55 0.85 -9.36
N GLU A 4 -26.53 1.52 -8.20
CA GLU A 4 -25.49 2.54 -7.90
C GLU A 4 -24.09 1.93 -7.70
N TYR A 5 -23.99 0.73 -7.13
CA TYR A 5 -22.69 0.08 -6.85
C TYR A 5 -21.94 -0.33 -8.14
N LYS A 6 -22.67 -0.80 -9.17
CA LYS A 6 -22.04 -1.16 -10.46
C LYS A 6 -21.58 0.07 -11.25
N ASN A 7 -22.29 1.19 -11.10
CA ASN A 7 -21.97 2.42 -11.82
C ASN A 7 -20.69 3.12 -11.32
N ALA A 8 -20.27 2.88 -10.07
CA ALA A 8 -19.08 3.51 -9.49
C ALA A 8 -17.80 2.67 -9.60
N VAL A 9 -17.91 1.34 -9.74
CA VAL A 9 -16.74 0.42 -9.79
C VAL A 9 -16.00 0.52 -11.12
N GLU A 10 -16.74 0.56 -12.24
CA GLU A 10 -16.14 0.62 -13.58
C GLU A 10 -15.33 1.92 -13.81
N PRO A 11 -15.83 3.13 -13.48
CA PRO A 11 -15.05 4.35 -13.66
C PRO A 11 -13.81 4.40 -12.77
N LYS A 12 -13.88 3.98 -11.50
CA LYS A 12 -12.71 3.92 -10.62
C LYS A 12 -11.62 3.02 -11.20
N ARG A 13 -11.99 1.83 -11.67
CA ARG A 13 -11.05 0.89 -12.31
C ARG A 13 -10.39 1.51 -13.54
N LYS A 14 -11.18 2.16 -14.41
CA LYS A 14 -10.66 2.85 -15.60
C LYS A 14 -9.70 3.99 -15.25
N ILE A 15 -10.01 4.78 -14.24
CA ILE A 15 -9.15 5.87 -13.76
C ILE A 15 -7.83 5.32 -13.23
N LYS A 16 -7.87 4.28 -12.37
CA LYS A 16 -6.65 3.64 -11.84
C LYS A 16 -5.79 3.09 -12.98
N GLN A 17 -6.39 2.36 -13.94
CA GLN A 17 -5.68 1.83 -15.10
C GLN A 17 -5.05 2.94 -15.96
N ALA A 18 -5.78 4.03 -16.22
CA ALA A 18 -5.24 5.17 -16.96
C ALA A 18 -3.99 5.77 -16.30
N ILE A 19 -3.97 5.88 -14.97
CA ILE A 19 -2.77 6.35 -14.26
C ILE A 19 -1.62 5.34 -14.42
N TYR A 20 -1.88 4.03 -14.30
CA TYR A 20 -0.85 3.00 -14.53
C TYR A 20 -0.20 3.14 -15.92
N ASP A 21 -1.03 3.28 -16.95
CA ASP A 21 -0.55 3.40 -18.33
C ASP A 21 0.22 4.71 -18.54
N LEU A 22 -0.27 5.83 -18.00
CA LEU A 22 0.39 7.14 -18.12
C LEU A 22 1.73 7.20 -17.38
N ILE A 23 1.87 6.58 -16.21
CA ILE A 23 3.17 6.50 -15.53
C ILE A 23 4.12 5.59 -16.30
N LYS A 24 3.63 4.48 -16.86
CA LYS A 24 4.47 3.59 -17.68
C LYS A 24 5.02 4.32 -18.93
N GLU A 25 4.24 5.25 -19.48
CA GLU A 25 4.64 6.06 -20.63
C GLU A 25 5.58 7.20 -20.24
N LYS A 26 5.27 7.93 -19.18
CA LYS A 26 5.98 9.18 -18.81
C LYS A 26 7.06 8.99 -17.76
N GLN A 27 7.12 7.84 -17.10
CA GLN A 27 8.03 7.50 -16.01
C GLN A 27 7.96 8.45 -14.79
N THR A 28 6.94 9.31 -14.69
CA THR A 28 6.73 10.20 -13.54
C THR A 28 5.27 10.63 -13.37
N ILE A 29 4.81 10.65 -12.11
CA ILE A 29 3.46 11.12 -11.75
C ILE A 29 3.31 12.65 -11.83
N LYS A 30 4.42 13.39 -11.67
CA LYS A 30 4.38 14.87 -11.55
C LYS A 30 3.90 15.57 -12.82
N SER A 31 4.02 14.90 -13.97
CA SER A 31 3.65 15.44 -15.28
C SER A 31 2.26 14.97 -15.76
N ILE A 32 1.56 14.15 -14.97
CA ILE A 32 0.25 13.63 -15.32
C ILE A 32 -0.82 14.61 -14.89
N THR A 33 -1.73 14.93 -15.80
CA THR A 33 -2.85 15.82 -15.55
C THR A 33 -4.18 15.05 -15.52
N ILE A 34 -5.21 15.67 -14.90
CA ILE A 34 -6.57 15.10 -14.91
C ILE A 34 -7.08 14.95 -16.34
N THR A 35 -6.77 15.90 -17.23
CA THR A 35 -7.16 15.85 -18.65
C THR A 35 -6.66 14.58 -19.32
N GLU A 36 -5.38 14.27 -19.16
CA GLU A 36 -4.77 13.06 -19.75
C GLU A 36 -5.37 11.79 -19.16
N ILE A 37 -5.65 11.77 -17.85
CA ILE A 37 -6.29 10.63 -17.19
C ILE A 37 -7.68 10.39 -17.79
N VAL A 38 -8.50 11.43 -17.96
CA VAL A 38 -9.88 11.26 -18.45
C VAL A 38 -9.93 10.88 -19.92
N GLU A 39 -9.00 11.41 -20.73
CA GLU A 39 -8.81 11.01 -22.12
C GLU A 39 -8.40 9.54 -22.23
N LYS A 40 -7.38 9.12 -21.47
CA LYS A 40 -6.89 7.74 -21.45
C LYS A 40 -7.94 6.75 -20.94
N ALA A 41 -8.68 7.12 -19.89
CA ALA A 41 -9.74 6.30 -19.30
C ALA A 41 -11.02 6.24 -20.16
N GLY A 42 -11.15 7.12 -21.16
CA GLY A 42 -12.37 7.24 -21.97
C GLY A 42 -13.60 7.64 -21.13
N ILE A 43 -13.41 8.58 -20.19
CA ILE A 43 -14.48 9.12 -19.34
C ILE A 43 -14.55 10.65 -19.47
N ASN A 44 -15.66 11.25 -19.05
CA ASN A 44 -15.73 12.70 -18.94
C ASN A 44 -15.12 13.19 -17.61
N ARG A 45 -14.74 14.47 -17.57
CA ARG A 45 -14.13 15.10 -16.39
C ARG A 45 -15.06 15.16 -15.17
N GLY A 46 -16.37 15.28 -15.40
CA GLY A 46 -17.38 15.19 -14.32
C GLY A 46 -17.36 13.82 -13.63
N THR A 47 -17.23 12.74 -14.39
CA THR A 47 -17.11 11.36 -13.88
C THR A 47 -15.85 11.21 -13.02
N PHE A 48 -14.72 11.83 -13.40
CA PHE A 48 -13.54 11.85 -12.54
C PHE A 48 -13.86 12.50 -11.20
N TYR A 49 -14.43 13.72 -11.22
CA TYR A 49 -14.73 14.47 -9.99
C TYR A 49 -15.83 13.85 -9.13
N ASN A 50 -16.69 12.99 -9.71
CA ASN A 50 -17.65 12.19 -8.95
C ASN A 50 -16.99 11.11 -8.08
N HIS A 51 -15.75 10.71 -8.39
CA HIS A 51 -15.04 9.65 -7.69
C HIS A 51 -13.81 10.13 -6.93
N TYR A 52 -13.12 11.15 -7.43
CA TYR A 52 -11.87 11.67 -6.87
C TYR A 52 -11.78 13.18 -7.05
N LYS A 53 -11.33 13.88 -6.02
CA LYS A 53 -11.12 15.34 -6.05
C LYS A 53 -9.77 15.72 -6.65
N SER A 54 -8.81 14.79 -6.63
CA SER A 54 -7.44 15.05 -7.06
C SER A 54 -6.71 13.75 -7.45
N ILE A 55 -5.59 13.88 -8.16
CA ILE A 55 -4.71 12.75 -8.48
C ILE A 55 -4.17 12.05 -7.20
N PRO A 56 -3.71 12.77 -6.15
CA PRO A 56 -3.34 12.15 -4.89
C PRO A 56 -4.42 11.24 -4.27
N GLU A 57 -5.70 11.60 -4.38
CA GLU A 57 -6.78 10.71 -3.88
C GLU A 57 -6.87 9.40 -4.66
N VAL A 58 -6.64 9.42 -5.98
CA VAL A 58 -6.61 8.19 -6.78
C VAL A 58 -5.45 7.30 -6.34
N LEU A 59 -4.28 7.90 -6.14
CA LEU A 59 -3.08 7.16 -5.76
C LEU A 59 -3.21 6.52 -4.37
N ASN A 60 -3.78 7.25 -3.41
CA ASN A 60 -4.13 6.70 -2.09
C ASN A 60 -5.12 5.53 -2.21
N ASP A 61 -6.09 5.61 -3.11
CA ASP A 61 -7.04 4.52 -3.36
C ASP A 61 -6.38 3.31 -4.05
N ILE A 62 -5.32 3.50 -4.84
CA ILE A 62 -4.50 2.41 -5.40
C ILE A 62 -3.69 1.73 -4.29
N GLU A 63 -3.04 2.52 -3.43
CA GLU A 63 -2.26 2.02 -2.30
C GLU A 63 -3.11 1.21 -1.32
N LYS A 64 -4.28 1.73 -0.95
CA LYS A 64 -5.24 1.03 -0.10
C LYS A 64 -5.68 -0.31 -0.68
N ASP A 65 -5.88 -0.39 -2.00
CA ASP A 65 -6.22 -1.65 -2.66
C ASP A 65 -5.10 -2.69 -2.50
N LEU A 66 -3.83 -2.28 -2.66
CA LEU A 66 -2.69 -3.17 -2.46
C LEU A 66 -2.53 -3.61 -1.01
N ILE A 67 -2.64 -2.69 -0.05
CA ILE A 67 -2.55 -3.02 1.39
C ILE A 67 -3.70 -3.97 1.76
N THR A 68 -4.92 -3.67 1.33
CA THR A 68 -6.10 -4.51 1.60
C THR A 68 -5.95 -5.89 0.96
N SER A 69 -5.42 -5.97 -0.25
CA SER A 69 -5.14 -7.24 -0.94
C SER A 69 -4.10 -8.08 -0.19
N PHE A 70 -3.02 -7.45 0.30
CA PHE A 70 -2.01 -8.12 1.11
C PHE A 70 -2.57 -8.63 2.44
N SER A 71 -3.29 -7.78 3.19
CA SER A 71 -3.85 -8.12 4.49
C SER A 71 -4.84 -9.31 4.43
N LYS A 72 -5.54 -9.49 3.31
CA LYS A 72 -6.45 -10.64 3.09
C LYS A 72 -5.75 -12.00 3.06
N ARG A 73 -4.41 -12.06 3.00
CA ARG A 73 -3.65 -13.31 3.11
C ARG A 73 -3.58 -13.85 4.53
N PHE A 74 -3.96 -13.03 5.51
CA PHE A 74 -3.97 -13.40 6.91
C PHE A 74 -5.42 -13.56 7.36
N ASP A 75 -5.78 -14.77 7.77
CA ASP A 75 -7.08 -15.11 8.32
C ASP A 75 -7.03 -15.23 9.84
N LYS A 76 -8.13 -15.70 10.46
CA LYS A 76 -8.18 -15.93 11.91
C LYS A 76 -7.18 -16.97 12.40
N THR A 77 -6.73 -17.89 11.54
CA THR A 77 -5.71 -18.88 11.90
C THR A 77 -4.36 -18.19 12.10
N TYR A 78 -4.06 -17.12 11.36
CA TYR A 78 -2.88 -16.31 11.59
C TYR A 78 -2.84 -15.71 13.01
N GLU A 79 -3.99 -15.29 13.55
CA GLU A 79 -4.07 -14.62 14.86
C GLU A 79 -3.67 -15.52 16.03
N ILE A 80 -3.89 -16.83 15.92
CA ILE A 80 -3.62 -17.82 16.98
C ILE A 80 -2.20 -18.41 16.92
N LEU A 81 -1.43 -18.12 15.86
CA LEU A 81 -0.05 -18.58 15.72
C LEU A 81 0.87 -17.97 16.80
N SER A 82 1.91 -18.72 17.16
CA SER A 82 3.02 -18.18 17.96
C SER A 82 3.76 -17.06 17.21
N PHE A 83 4.54 -16.25 17.92
CA PHE A 83 5.31 -15.16 17.30
C PHE A 83 6.26 -15.65 16.20
N GLU A 84 6.96 -16.77 16.43
CA GLU A 84 7.89 -17.33 15.45
C GLU A 84 7.16 -17.80 14.18
N GLU A 85 6.01 -18.46 14.34
CA GLU A 85 5.17 -18.91 13.22
C GLU A 85 4.58 -17.73 12.45
N LYS A 86 4.07 -16.70 13.16
CA LYS A 86 3.60 -15.45 12.55
C LYS A 86 4.69 -14.82 11.70
N THR A 87 5.90 -14.72 12.24
CA THR A 87 7.05 -14.15 11.54
C THR A 87 7.36 -14.91 10.26
N LYS A 88 7.44 -16.25 10.32
CA LYS A 88 7.69 -17.11 9.14
C LYS A 88 6.58 -16.97 8.08
N VAL A 89 5.32 -17.02 8.50
CA VAL A 89 4.16 -16.91 7.60
C VAL A 89 4.08 -15.52 6.98
N PHE A 90 4.35 -14.47 7.75
CA PHE A 90 4.38 -13.08 7.29
C PHE A 90 5.42 -12.88 6.20
N PHE A 91 6.69 -13.22 6.47
CA PHE A 91 7.76 -13.02 5.49
C PHE A 91 7.55 -13.87 4.24
N ARG A 92 7.11 -15.12 4.37
CA ARG A 92 6.75 -15.94 3.21
C ARG A 92 5.64 -15.28 2.38
N SER A 93 4.59 -14.81 3.03
CA SER A 93 3.46 -14.14 2.36
C SER A 93 3.88 -12.84 1.69
N LEU A 94 4.75 -12.06 2.35
CA LEU A 94 5.32 -10.82 1.82
C LEU A 94 6.19 -11.10 0.59
N THR A 95 7.11 -12.06 0.64
CA THR A 95 7.95 -12.45 -0.50
C THR A 95 7.11 -12.88 -1.69
N LEU A 96 6.08 -13.71 -1.47
CA LEU A 96 5.17 -14.13 -2.53
C LEU A 96 4.37 -12.95 -3.08
N TYR A 97 3.83 -12.10 -2.21
CA TYR A 97 3.04 -10.95 -2.64
C TYR A 97 3.85 -9.95 -3.47
N ILE A 98 5.09 -9.67 -3.06
CA ILE A 98 6.01 -8.81 -3.82
C ILE A 98 6.26 -9.39 -5.21
N LYS A 99 6.49 -10.71 -5.31
CA LYS A 99 6.70 -11.37 -6.60
C LYS A 99 5.45 -11.35 -7.49
N GLU A 100 4.28 -11.55 -6.90
CA GLU A 100 3.02 -11.57 -7.63
C GLU A 100 2.56 -10.18 -8.12
N ASN A 101 2.94 -9.11 -7.41
CA ASN A 101 2.50 -7.73 -7.68
C ASN A 101 3.69 -6.80 -8.00
N GLU A 102 4.78 -7.35 -8.55
CA GLU A 102 6.03 -6.63 -8.77
C GLU A 102 5.82 -5.36 -9.61
N THR A 103 4.95 -5.43 -10.63
CA THR A 103 4.69 -4.30 -11.53
C THR A 103 4.00 -3.15 -10.80
N GLU A 104 2.92 -3.44 -10.06
CA GLU A 104 2.14 -2.48 -9.30
C GLU A 104 2.93 -1.87 -8.15
N LEU A 105 3.74 -2.69 -7.45
CA LEU A 105 4.62 -2.22 -6.38
C LEU A 105 5.77 -1.37 -6.92
N SER A 106 6.40 -1.78 -8.02
CA SER A 106 7.41 -0.98 -8.72
C SER A 106 6.85 0.37 -9.17
N PHE A 107 5.61 0.37 -9.66
CA PHE A 107 4.89 1.59 -10.02
C PHE A 107 4.69 2.50 -8.80
N LEU A 108 4.18 1.99 -7.68
CA LEU A 108 3.93 2.83 -6.50
C LEU A 108 5.22 3.39 -5.90
N LEU A 109 6.29 2.59 -5.85
CA LEU A 109 7.62 3.04 -5.41
C LEU A 109 8.14 4.22 -6.23
N LYS A 110 7.86 4.24 -7.54
CA LYS A 110 8.23 5.33 -8.45
C LYS A 110 7.29 6.54 -8.34
N ALA A 111 6.00 6.29 -8.12
CA ALA A 111 4.98 7.34 -8.11
C ALA A 111 4.92 8.10 -6.77
N ILE A 112 4.97 7.41 -5.64
CA ILE A 112 4.91 8.02 -4.30
C ILE A 112 5.77 7.24 -3.29
N PRO A 113 7.11 7.40 -3.30
CA PRO A 113 7.99 6.66 -2.41
C PRO A 113 7.71 6.91 -0.92
N GLN A 114 7.36 8.14 -0.55
CA GLN A 114 7.18 8.53 0.86
C GLN A 114 5.89 7.98 1.48
N LEU A 115 4.80 7.89 0.71
CA LEU A 115 3.49 7.45 1.21
C LEU A 115 3.51 5.94 1.44
N LEU A 116 4.02 5.18 0.46
CA LEU A 116 4.24 3.74 0.59
C LEU A 116 5.20 3.40 1.74
N PHE A 117 6.25 4.20 1.93
CA PHE A 117 7.18 3.98 3.04
C PHE A 117 6.51 4.19 4.39
N ASN A 118 5.74 5.27 4.58
CA ASN A 118 5.06 5.55 5.85
C ASN A 118 3.95 4.53 6.15
N ASP A 119 3.11 4.20 5.17
CA ASP A 119 2.00 3.26 5.37
C ASP A 119 2.50 1.82 5.53
N MET A 120 3.57 1.42 4.82
CA MET A 120 4.24 0.14 5.11
C MET A 120 4.89 0.16 6.49
N GLN A 121 5.57 1.24 6.89
CA GLN A 121 6.21 1.31 8.20
C GLN A 121 5.16 1.19 9.32
N THR A 122 4.02 1.88 9.22
CA THR A 122 2.95 1.78 10.23
C THR A 122 2.21 0.44 10.17
N THR A 123 1.88 -0.07 8.99
CA THR A 123 1.05 -1.28 8.83
C THR A 123 1.84 -2.58 9.00
N VAL A 124 3.07 -2.62 8.45
CA VAL A 124 3.94 -3.80 8.50
C VAL A 124 4.74 -3.81 9.78
N LEU A 125 5.36 -2.70 10.20
CA LEU A 125 6.24 -2.71 11.38
C LEU A 125 5.50 -2.32 12.66
N GLY A 126 4.46 -1.49 12.61
CA GLY A 126 3.72 -1.03 13.78
C GLY A 126 3.23 -2.16 14.70
N PRO A 127 2.58 -3.23 14.18
CA PRO A 127 2.13 -4.36 15.01
C PRO A 127 3.25 -5.13 15.69
N TYR A 128 4.48 -5.08 15.14
CA TYR A 128 5.65 -5.79 15.69
C TYR A 128 6.63 -4.84 16.39
N GLN A 129 6.39 -3.53 16.38
CA GLN A 129 7.33 -2.54 16.89
C GLN A 129 7.60 -2.77 18.38
N SER A 130 6.57 -3.03 19.18
CA SER A 130 6.72 -3.34 20.61
C SER A 130 7.50 -4.64 20.84
N ILE A 131 7.24 -5.67 20.05
CA ILE A 131 7.87 -6.99 20.19
C ILE A 131 9.33 -6.95 19.75
N LEU A 132 9.64 -6.26 18.64
CA LEU A 132 11.02 -6.07 18.17
C LEU A 132 11.80 -5.22 19.17
N LEU A 133 11.22 -4.16 19.73
CA LEU A 133 11.86 -3.35 20.77
C LEU A 133 12.10 -4.17 22.04
N GLN A 134 11.18 -5.06 22.41
CA GLN A 134 11.36 -5.95 23.55
C GLN A 134 12.46 -6.99 23.29
N ALA A 135 12.46 -7.65 22.13
CA ALA A 135 13.50 -8.61 21.74
C ALA A 135 14.89 -7.95 21.67
N LEU A 136 14.97 -6.70 21.20
CA LEU A 136 16.21 -5.91 21.21
C LEU A 136 16.66 -5.56 22.63
N LYS A 137 15.73 -5.21 23.53
CA LYS A 137 16.04 -4.94 24.95
C LYS A 137 16.51 -6.18 25.70
N GLU A 138 15.96 -7.35 25.38
CA GLU A 138 16.36 -8.64 25.98
C GLU A 138 17.73 -9.12 25.46
N GLN A 139 18.18 -8.63 24.30
CA GLN A 139 19.51 -8.91 23.73
C GLN A 139 20.57 -7.85 24.04
N LEU A 140 20.17 -6.69 24.58
CA LEU A 140 21.10 -5.67 25.05
C LEU A 140 21.59 -6.06 26.45
N PRO A 141 22.92 -6.02 26.71
CA PRO A 141 23.40 -6.14 28.08
C PRO A 141 22.76 -5.04 28.93
N PRO A 142 22.43 -5.30 30.21
CA PRO A 142 21.88 -4.26 31.08
C PRO A 142 22.81 -3.05 31.02
N GLU A 143 22.24 -1.85 30.84
CA GLU A 143 23.04 -0.63 30.89
C GLU A 143 23.70 -0.56 32.27
N GLU A 144 24.98 -0.93 32.34
CA GLU A 144 25.79 -0.72 33.52
C GLU A 144 25.80 0.78 33.78
N ASN A 145 25.24 1.13 34.94
CA ASN A 145 25.16 2.47 35.51
C ASN A 145 26.36 3.34 35.12
N ARG A 146 26.15 4.22 34.13
CA ARG A 146 27.01 5.41 33.91
C ARG A 146 26.67 6.51 34.92
N GLU A 147 26.54 6.14 36.18
CA GLU A 147 26.47 7.07 37.31
C GLU A 147 27.24 6.46 38.48
N ALA A 148 28.57 6.41 38.36
CA ALA A 148 29.52 6.45 39.47
C ALA A 148 30.95 6.46 38.92
N ASN A 149 31.43 7.65 38.53
CA ASN A 149 32.77 8.20 38.86
C ASN A 149 33.03 9.49 38.09
#